data_AF-A0A7W4JNW4-F1
#
_entry.id   AF-A0A7W4JNW4-F1
#
_cell.length_a   1.000
_cell.length_b   1.000
_cell.length_c   1.000
_cell.angle_alpha   90.00
_cell.angle_beta   90.00
_cell.angle_gamma   90.00
#
_symmetry.space_group_name_H-M   'P 1'
#
loop_
_entity.id
_entity.type
_entity.pdbx_description
1 polymer ?
#
loop_
_entity_poly.entity_id
_entity_poly.type
_entity_poly.pdbx_seq_one_letter_code
_entity_poly.pdbx_strand_id
1 'polypeptide(L)'
;MKNGIAKRLLTPQDEAPLKMFMVTLAPDSTTGDDLYTHEGTEAGLLLAGRIMLTVEDRDMLLEAGDSFRFAQPEPASFHERA
;
A
#
# COMPACT_ATOMS: atom_id res chain seq x y z
N MET A 1 -13.33 -5.28 -5.60
CA MET A 1 -11.98 -5.19 -6.20
C MET A 1 -12.01 -4.05 -7.20
N LYS A 2 -11.10 -3.11 -7.09
CA LYS A 2 -10.90 -2.03 -8.09
C LYS A 2 -9.48 -2.20 -8.63
N ASN A 3 -9.29 -2.22 -9.94
CA ASN A 3 -7.98 -2.37 -10.59
C ASN A 3 -7.13 -3.58 -10.12
N GLY A 4 -7.77 -4.72 -9.78
CA GLY A 4 -7.07 -5.90 -9.27
C GLY A 4 -6.68 -5.84 -7.79
N ILE A 5 -7.16 -4.82 -7.06
CA ILE A 5 -6.81 -4.60 -5.65
C ILE A 5 -8.02 -4.86 -4.77
N ALA A 6 -7.81 -5.72 -3.76
CA ALA A 6 -8.72 -5.93 -2.65
C ALA A 6 -8.15 -5.29 -1.39
N LYS A 7 -8.91 -4.38 -0.76
CA LYS A 7 -8.56 -3.73 0.51
C LYS A 7 -9.63 -4.08 1.55
N ARG A 8 -9.23 -4.64 2.68
CA ARG A 8 -10.12 -5.02 3.79
C ARG A 8 -9.65 -4.38 5.08
N LEU A 9 -10.50 -3.57 5.71
CA LEU A 9 -10.22 -2.97 7.01
C LEU A 9 -10.16 -4.07 8.09
N LEU A 10 -9.10 -4.05 8.90
CA LEU A 10 -8.87 -4.98 10.01
C LEU A 10 -9.20 -4.36 11.37
N THR A 11 -9.26 -3.03 11.43
CA THR A 11 -9.54 -2.25 12.64
C THR A 11 -10.80 -1.40 12.41
N PRO A 12 -12.02 -1.95 12.56
CA PRO A 12 -13.27 -1.33 12.12
C PRO A 12 -13.76 -0.17 13.02
N GLN A 13 -12.87 0.53 13.72
CA GLN A 13 -13.23 1.69 14.52
C GLN A 13 -13.02 2.97 13.70
N ASP A 14 -14.11 3.68 13.40
CA ASP A 14 -14.12 4.77 12.42
C ASP A 14 -13.20 5.94 12.78
N GLU A 15 -13.08 6.25 14.08
CA GLU A 15 -12.29 7.37 14.63
C GLU A 15 -10.94 6.94 15.23
N ALA A 16 -10.45 5.74 14.95
CA ALA A 16 -9.16 5.30 15.45
C ALA A 16 -7.99 6.07 14.78
N PRO A 17 -6.95 6.46 15.54
CA PRO A 17 -5.77 7.14 14.99
C PRO A 17 -4.90 6.23 14.11
N LEU A 18 -5.15 4.91 14.11
CA LEU A 18 -4.49 3.93 13.27
C LEU A 18 -5.54 3.04 12.60
N LYS A 19 -5.42 2.88 11.28
CA LYS A 19 -6.25 1.95 10.50
C LYS A 19 -5.36 0.93 9.83
N MET A 20 -5.58 -0.35 10.13
CA MET A 20 -4.87 -1.44 9.47
C MET A 20 -5.72 -2.04 8.37
N PHE A 21 -5.11 -2.29 7.22
CA PHE A 21 -5.75 -2.93 6.09
C PHE A 21 -5.01 -4.19 5.70
N MET A 22 -5.76 -5.23 5.34
CA MET A 22 -5.24 -6.30 4.49
C MET A 22 -5.41 -5.86 3.05
N VAL A 23 -4.30 -5.75 2.32
CA VAL A 23 -4.29 -5.42 0.90
C VAL A 23 -3.82 -6.64 0.12
N THR A 24 -4.58 -7.04 -0.88
CA THR A 24 -4.22 -8.11 -1.81
C THR A 24 -4.20 -7.54 -3.21
N LEU A 25 -3.04 -7.66 -3.85
CA LEU A 25 -2.77 -7.27 -5.22
C LEU A 25 -2.90 -8.53 -6.09
N ALA A 26 -3.78 -8.50 -7.10
CA ALA A 26 -3.80 -9.52 -8.14
C ALA A 26 -2.57 -9.36 -9.05
N PRO A 27 -2.19 -10.40 -9.82
CA PRO A 27 -1.15 -10.26 -10.84
C PRO A 27 -1.41 -9.07 -11.75
N ASP A 28 -0.36 -8.33 -12.10
CA ASP A 28 -0.40 -7.12 -12.92
C ASP A 28 -1.26 -5.97 -12.35
N SER A 29 -1.68 -6.06 -11.09
CA SER A 29 -2.45 -4.99 -10.47
C SER A 29 -1.59 -3.78 -10.16
N THR A 30 -2.22 -2.61 -10.27
CA THR A 30 -1.63 -1.32 -9.93
C THR A 30 -2.66 -0.50 -9.19
N THR A 31 -2.24 0.22 -8.16
CA THR A 31 -3.11 1.20 -7.50
C THR A 31 -3.48 2.36 -8.41
N GLY A 32 -2.73 2.58 -9.50
CA GLY A 32 -2.84 3.79 -10.32
C GLY A 32 -2.61 5.06 -9.51
N ASP A 33 -2.90 6.22 -10.11
CA ASP A 33 -2.75 7.55 -9.48
C ASP A 33 -3.87 7.90 -8.49
N ASP A 34 -4.61 6.91 -7.95
CA ASP A 34 -5.64 7.16 -6.94
C ASP A 34 -4.95 7.53 -5.61
N LEU A 35 -4.56 8.81 -5.52
CA LEU A 35 -3.90 9.43 -4.38
C LEU A 35 -4.89 9.54 -3.21
N TYR A 36 -4.85 8.57 -2.31
CA TYR A 36 -5.56 8.63 -1.03
C TYR A 36 -4.85 9.59 -0.07
N THR A 37 -5.15 10.88 -0.18
CA THR A 37 -4.60 11.88 0.73
C THR A 37 -5.28 11.80 2.10
N HIS A 38 -4.51 11.43 3.13
CA HIS A 38 -4.90 11.51 4.53
C HIS A 38 -3.68 11.97 5.34
N GLU A 39 -3.84 12.93 6.25
CA GLU A 39 -2.70 13.38 7.06
C GLU A 39 -2.22 12.26 7.99
N GLY A 40 -0.90 12.01 8.02
CA GLY A 40 -0.32 10.99 8.91
C GLY A 40 0.86 10.25 8.30
N THR A 41 1.16 9.08 8.87
CA THR A 41 2.19 8.16 8.38
C THR A 41 1.52 6.90 7.87
N GLU A 42 1.90 6.47 6.67
CA GLU A 42 1.52 5.17 6.14
C GLU A 42 2.69 4.19 6.29
N ALA A 43 2.38 2.96 6.64
CA ALA A 43 3.36 1.90 6.78
C ALA A 43 2.73 0.55 6.43
N GLY A 44 3.57 -0.39 5.96
CA GLY A 44 3.14 -1.72 5.60
C GLY A 44 4.25 -2.75 5.76
N LEU A 45 3.83 -4.01 5.83
CA LEU A 45 4.69 -5.19 5.82
C LEU A 45 4.22 -6.08 4.66
N LEU A 46 5.15 -6.50 3.80
CA LEU A 46 4.81 -7.44 2.74
C LEU A 46 4.77 -8.85 3.31
N LEU A 47 3.58 -9.46 3.33
CA LEU A 47 3.39 -10.80 3.89
C LEU A 47 3.79 -11.92 2.90
N ALA A 48 3.62 -11.68 1.60
CA ALA A 48 3.91 -12.65 0.55
C ALA A 48 4.06 -11.93 -0.81
N GLY A 49 4.76 -12.58 -1.74
CA GLY A 49 5.01 -12.07 -3.08
C GLY A 49 6.09 -10.98 -3.11
N ARG A 50 6.04 -10.15 -4.16
CA ARG A 50 6.94 -9.01 -4.38
C ARG A 50 6.15 -7.85 -4.95
N ILE A 51 6.54 -6.63 -4.57
CA ILE A 51 5.91 -5.41 -5.08
C ILE A 51 6.97 -4.38 -5.43
N MET A 52 6.67 -3.55 -6.42
CA MET A 52 7.34 -2.27 -6.58
C MET A 52 6.51 -1.21 -5.85
N LEU A 53 7.12 -0.55 -4.87
CA LEU A 53 6.59 0.63 -4.21
C LEU A 53 7.32 1.86 -4.77
N THR A 54 6.58 2.77 -5.36
CA THR A 54 7.09 4.08 -5.77
C THR A 54 6.59 5.11 -4.77
N VAL A 55 7.50 5.87 -4.16
CA VAL A 55 7.18 7.02 -3.29
C VAL A 55 7.92 8.24 -3.83
N GLU A 56 7.17 9.25 -4.28
CA GLU A 56 7.70 10.37 -5.05
C GLU A 56 8.48 9.92 -6.29
N ASP A 57 9.81 10.07 -6.29
CA ASP A 57 10.74 9.71 -7.36
C ASP A 57 11.58 8.47 -7.02
N ARG A 58 11.23 7.74 -5.95
CA ARG A 58 11.98 6.59 -5.45
C ARG A 58 11.22 5.29 -5.65
N ASP A 59 11.82 4.39 -6.40
CA ASP A 59 11.35 3.02 -6.58
C ASP A 59 12.05 2.07 -5.60
N MET A 60 11.25 1.25 -4.91
CA MET A 60 11.71 0.23 -3.96
C MET A 60 11.06 -1.11 -4.31
N LEU A 61 11.88 -2.11 -4.66
CA LEU A 61 11.43 -3.49 -4.76
C LEU A 61 11.41 -4.09 -3.35
N LEU A 62 10.24 -4.57 -2.92
CA LEU A 62 10.05 -5.19 -1.61
C LEU A 62 9.70 -6.67 -1.80
N GLU A 63 10.24 -7.52 -0.94
CA GLU A 63 9.94 -8.95 -0.88
C GLU A 63 9.26 -9.32 0.46
N ALA A 64 8.76 -10.54 0.56
CA ALA A 64 8.10 -11.00 1.77
C ALA A 64 9.01 -10.86 3.01
N GLY A 65 8.52 -10.17 4.04
CA GLY A 65 9.28 -9.82 5.24
C GLY A 65 9.79 -8.38 5.27
N ASP A 66 9.85 -7.70 4.12
CA ASP A 66 10.21 -6.28 4.08
C ASP A 66 9.07 -5.39 4.55
N SER A 67 9.44 -4.30 5.22
CA SER A 67 8.51 -3.27 5.67
C SER A 67 8.87 -1.91 5.09
N PHE A 68 7.88 -1.05 4.92
CA PHE A 68 8.06 0.32 4.46
C PHE A 68 7.27 1.29 5.33
N ARG A 69 7.68 2.57 5.26
CA ARG A 69 6.90 3.70 5.76
C ARG A 69 7.19 4.95 4.96
N PHE A 70 6.21 5.84 4.87
CA PHE A 70 6.36 7.18 4.30
C PHE A 70 5.35 8.14 4.94
N ALA A 71 5.63 9.44 4.89
CA ALA A 71 4.71 10.45 5.37
C ALA A 71 3.70 10.76 4.26
N GLN A 72 2.43 10.94 4.60
CA GLN A 72 1.48 11.56 3.68
C GLN A 72 1.69 13.09 3.73
N PRO A 73 1.46 13.83 2.63
CA PRO A 73 0.83 13.40 1.39
C PRO A 73 1.82 12.97 0.29
N GLU A 74 3.00 12.42 0.63
CA GLU A 74 3.94 11.93 -0.39
C GLU A 74 3.22 10.97 -1.35
N PRO A 75 3.14 11.28 -2.66
CA PRO A 75 2.50 10.41 -3.65
C PRO A 75 3.12 9.01 -3.62
N ALA A 76 2.27 7.98 -3.49
CA ALA A 76 2.72 6.59 -3.47
C ALA A 76 1.86 5.69 -4.35
N SER A 77 2.51 4.77 -5.07
CA SER A 77 1.85 3.73 -5.87
C SER A 77 2.44 2.35 -5.62
N PHE A 78 1.60 1.33 -5.77
CA PHE A 78 1.95 -0.07 -5.64
C PHE A 78 1.74 -0.78 -6.97
N HIS A 79 2.72 -1.56 -7.40
CA HIS A 79 2.64 -2.41 -8.57
C HIS A 79 3.06 -3.83 -8.21
N GLU A 80 2.25 -4.81 -8.58
CA GLU A 80 2.61 -6.21 -8.44
C GLU A 80 3.83 -6.55 -9.34
N ARG A 81 4.72 -7.41 -8.85
CA ARG A 81 5.84 -7.95 -9.61
C ARG A 81 5.87 -9.46 -9.42
N ALA A 82 5.60 -10.19 -10.51
CA ALA A 82 5.78 -11.64 -10.58
C ALA A 82 7.25 -12.07 -10.45
#